data_AF-C5T4G0-F1
#
_entry.id   AF-C5T4G0-F1
#
_cell.length_a   1.000
_cell.length_b   1.000
_cell.length_c   1.000
_cell.angle_alpha   90.00
_cell.angle_beta   90.00
_cell.angle_gamma   90.00
#
_symmetry.space_group_name_H-M   'P 1'
#
loop_
_entity.id
_entity.type
_entity.pdbx_description
1 polymer ?
#
loop_
_entity_poly.entity_id
_entity_poly.type
_entity_poly.pdbx_seq_one_letter_code
_entity_poly.pdbx_strand_id
1 'polypeptide(L)'
;MSRRRLISRQAGFSLVELAVALVIIGVIGIIAWRWIATTREPLQRPAVLSQLAEAQVAVEGFVLSRHRLPCAAADTSGNEDCASATAALLPWRTLGLGSRFGALHYGVNRGGAGLDLAALPPASVAPDLNIDFSPAIPVLALSTDASVNTAAAAVTAAITAAGNRRAQVNGLDWCRVLRRYAANPAVAGTLQAGNPGASMPVAFVLVHPGLNNVFEGSNVPGGAGGWRFDFPGRPQAADFDDISLAVGPADLSARIGCAARLGGMQAAGQGAYTAYDNARVVQEYWSLRVFDIDQARSAVAGAESGVALAAVNLALAVGSAALAIASASNTEGVTIFGIALAAANVITAGIEVTLAAVDLVQAQEALQASIAKEAAVRAYVVQLYETFTQAMNAAVLLDLKGLNP
;
A
#
# COMPACT_ATOMS: atom_id res chain seq x y z
N MET A 1 99.72 12.41 -35.66
CA MET A 1 98.85 13.41 -34.99
C MET A 1 98.25 12.78 -33.73
N SER A 2 98.55 13.36 -32.57
CA SER A 2 98.33 12.79 -31.22
C SER A 2 96.92 13.07 -30.68
N ARG A 3 96.24 12.03 -30.18
CA ARG A 3 94.98 12.14 -29.40
C ARG A 3 95.29 12.59 -27.97
N ARG A 4 94.81 13.78 -27.58
CA ARG A 4 94.80 14.23 -26.18
C ARG A 4 93.72 13.48 -25.40
N ARG A 5 94.11 12.72 -24.37
CA ARG A 5 93.22 12.25 -23.30
C ARG A 5 93.09 13.36 -22.26
N LEU A 6 91.86 13.73 -21.92
CA LEU A 6 91.55 14.56 -20.75
C LEU A 6 91.60 13.67 -19.51
N ILE A 7 92.51 14.00 -18.59
CA ILE A 7 92.63 13.37 -17.27
C ILE A 7 91.73 14.18 -16.33
N SER A 8 90.66 13.58 -15.80
CA SER A 8 89.89 14.17 -14.70
C SER A 8 90.69 14.04 -13.40
N ARG A 9 90.82 15.15 -12.66
CA ARG A 9 91.38 15.14 -11.31
C ARG A 9 90.30 14.66 -10.35
N GLN A 10 90.57 13.60 -9.60
CA GLN A 10 89.79 13.22 -8.43
C GLN A 10 90.10 14.20 -7.31
N ALA A 11 89.13 15.04 -6.94
CA ALA A 11 89.19 15.82 -5.71
C ALA A 11 88.70 14.92 -4.56
N GLY A 12 89.54 14.69 -3.55
CA GLY A 12 89.16 13.99 -2.34
C GLY A 12 88.21 14.85 -1.50
N PHE A 13 87.13 14.26 -1.00
CA PHE A 13 86.13 14.92 -0.17
C PHE A 13 86.73 15.40 1.15
N SER A 14 86.43 16.65 1.53
CA SER A 14 86.78 17.20 2.83
C SER A 14 85.92 16.59 3.94
N LEU A 15 86.49 16.38 5.12
CA LEU A 15 85.78 15.88 6.31
C LEU A 15 84.58 16.77 6.68
N VAL A 16 84.67 18.07 6.38
CA VAL A 16 83.59 19.05 6.57
C VAL A 16 82.44 18.84 5.59
N GLU A 17 82.75 18.49 4.34
CA GLU A 17 81.77 18.31 3.28
C GLU A 17 80.91 17.05 3.51
N LEU A 18 81.53 15.99 4.06
CA LEU A 18 80.82 14.78 4.48
C LEU A 18 79.93 15.02 5.71
N ALA A 19 80.38 15.83 6.67
CA ALA A 19 79.57 16.21 7.84
C ALA A 19 78.33 17.02 7.43
N VAL A 20 78.48 17.98 6.53
CA VAL A 20 77.35 18.78 6.00
C VAL A 20 76.37 17.91 5.22
N ALA A 21 76.86 16.98 4.40
CA ALA A 21 76.01 16.05 3.65
C ALA A 21 75.16 15.16 4.60
N LEU A 22 75.75 14.66 5.68
CA LEU A 22 75.01 13.85 6.67
C LEU A 22 73.95 14.65 7.42
N VAL A 23 74.21 15.92 7.76
CA VAL A 23 73.21 16.79 8.39
C VAL A 23 72.05 17.05 7.44
N ILE A 24 72.33 17.34 6.16
CA ILE A 24 71.29 17.56 5.14
C ILE A 24 70.45 16.30 4.96
N ILE A 25 71.06 15.12 4.86
CA ILE A 25 70.35 13.85 4.74
C ILE A 25 69.51 13.57 6.00
N GLY A 26 70.01 13.86 7.20
CA GLY A 26 69.26 13.72 8.45
C GLY A 26 68.03 14.61 8.51
N VAL A 27 68.17 15.88 8.13
CA VAL A 27 67.04 16.83 8.08
C VAL A 27 66.02 16.43 7.02
N ILE A 28 66.47 16.07 5.82
CA ILE A 28 65.58 15.59 4.74
C ILE A 28 64.87 14.30 5.19
N GLY A 29 65.56 13.39 5.87
CA GLY A 29 64.98 12.16 6.39
C GLY A 29 63.85 12.40 7.39
N ILE A 30 64.02 13.36 8.32
CA ILE A 30 62.99 13.73 9.29
C ILE A 30 61.77 14.36 8.60
N ILE A 31 62.00 15.25 7.62
CA ILE A 31 60.91 15.90 6.88
C ILE A 31 60.16 14.87 6.03
N ALA A 32 60.87 13.98 5.32
CA ALA A 32 60.28 12.93 4.50
C ALA A 32 59.48 11.93 5.35
N TRP A 33 59.99 11.56 6.53
CA TRP A 33 59.27 10.69 7.48
C TRP A 33 57.98 11.34 7.97
N ARG A 34 58.03 12.62 8.35
CA ARG A 34 56.83 13.36 8.77
C ARG A 34 55.80 13.46 7.65
N TRP A 35 56.26 13.72 6.43
CA TRP A 35 55.39 13.81 5.26
C TRP A 35 54.72 12.46 4.94
N ILE A 36 55.48 11.36 4.93
CA ILE A 36 54.93 10.01 4.72
C ILE A 36 53.91 9.62 5.79
N ALA A 37 54.14 9.98 7.06
CA ALA A 37 53.17 9.74 8.14
C ALA A 37 51.86 10.50 7.88
N THR A 38 51.93 11.77 7.48
CA THR A 38 50.74 12.59 7.17
C THR A 38 50.02 12.16 5.89
N THR A 39 50.70 11.53 4.93
CA THR A 39 50.08 11.09 3.66
C THR A 39 49.39 9.71 3.78
N ARG A 40 49.57 8.97 4.88
CA ARG A 40 48.92 7.65 5.09
C ARG A 40 47.49 7.74 5.65
N GLU A 41 47.19 8.76 6.46
CA GLU A 41 45.84 9.02 6.98
C GLU A 41 44.74 9.11 5.90
N PRO A 42 44.93 9.79 4.74
CA PRO A 42 43.90 9.84 3.70
C PRO A 42 43.64 8.50 2.99
N LEU A 43 44.52 7.49 3.10
CA LEU A 43 44.35 6.22 2.40
C LEU A 43 43.44 5.22 3.13
N GLN A 44 43.32 5.32 4.46
CA GLN A 44 42.53 4.35 5.25
C GLN A 44 41.09 4.80 5.51
N ARG A 45 40.83 6.11 5.48
CA ARG A 45 39.49 6.67 5.66
C ARG A 45 38.45 6.17 4.63
N PRO A 46 38.76 6.05 3.32
CA PRO A 46 37.84 5.46 2.36
C PRO A 46 37.46 4.02 2.70
N ALA A 47 38.39 3.22 3.25
CA ALA A 47 38.13 1.85 3.65
C ALA A 47 37.15 1.79 4.84
N VAL A 48 37.35 2.62 5.86
CA VAL A 48 36.43 2.74 7.00
C VAL A 48 35.02 3.14 6.56
N LEU A 49 34.90 4.15 5.69
CA LEU A 49 33.61 4.58 5.14
C LEU A 49 32.96 3.48 4.30
N SER A 50 33.74 2.73 3.52
CA SER A 50 33.22 1.60 2.75
C SER A 50 32.68 0.49 3.65
N GLN A 51 33.34 0.23 4.79
CA GLN A 51 32.89 -0.74 5.77
C GLN A 51 31.58 -0.28 6.43
N LEU A 52 31.49 0.98 6.86
CA LEU A 52 30.25 1.53 7.42
C LEU A 52 29.09 1.49 6.41
N ALA A 53 29.38 1.77 5.12
CA ALA A 53 28.38 1.68 4.06
C ALA A 53 27.90 0.23 3.82
N GLU A 54 28.80 -0.76 3.82
CA GLU A 54 28.43 -2.18 3.70
C GLU A 54 27.55 -2.61 4.89
N ALA A 55 27.91 -2.20 6.11
CA ALA A 55 27.11 -2.47 7.29
C ALA A 55 25.72 -1.80 7.24
N GLN A 56 25.65 -0.55 6.77
CA GLN A 56 24.39 0.18 6.60
C GLN A 56 23.45 -0.56 5.64
N VAL A 57 23.95 -0.96 4.47
CA VAL A 57 23.14 -1.69 3.47
C VAL A 57 22.64 -3.02 4.05
N ALA A 58 23.44 -3.72 4.83
CA ALA A 58 23.01 -4.95 5.49
C ALA A 58 21.90 -4.71 6.53
N VAL A 59 22.01 -3.65 7.34
CA VAL A 59 20.97 -3.23 8.30
C VAL A 59 19.67 -2.87 7.57
N GLU A 60 19.74 -2.12 6.47
CA GLU A 60 18.57 -1.76 5.67
C GLU A 60 17.94 -3.00 4.99
N GLY A 61 18.75 -3.92 4.46
CA GLY A 61 18.29 -5.18 3.88
C GLY A 61 17.62 -6.11 4.91
N PHE A 62 18.10 -6.10 6.14
CA PHE A 62 17.48 -6.85 7.24
C PHE A 62 16.04 -6.41 7.50
N VAL A 63 15.77 -5.10 7.45
CA VAL A 63 14.41 -4.54 7.62
C VAL A 63 13.44 -5.09 6.58
N LEU A 64 13.89 -5.22 5.32
CA LEU A 64 13.04 -5.72 4.24
C LEU A 64 12.55 -7.15 4.51
N SER A 65 13.41 -7.99 5.10
CA SER A 65 13.10 -9.40 5.37
C SER A 65 12.48 -9.68 6.75
N ARG A 66 12.80 -8.87 7.77
CA ARG A 66 12.40 -9.11 9.16
C ARG A 66 11.40 -8.11 9.73
N HIS A 67 11.11 -7.02 8.99
CA HIS A 67 10.13 -6.00 9.39
C HIS A 67 10.44 -5.32 10.72
N ARG A 68 11.74 -5.26 11.06
CA ARG A 68 12.31 -4.59 12.22
C ARG A 68 13.79 -4.32 11.95
N LEU A 69 14.38 -3.36 12.66
CA LEU A 69 15.84 -3.22 12.72
C LEU A 69 16.43 -4.32 13.60
N PRO A 70 17.69 -4.71 13.37
CA PRO A 70 18.33 -5.69 14.21
C PRO A 70 18.63 -5.08 15.60
N CYS A 71 18.60 -5.90 16.64
CA CYS A 71 19.10 -5.55 17.98
C CYS A 71 20.63 -5.60 17.99
N ALA A 72 21.27 -4.79 18.83
CA ALA A 72 22.72 -4.89 18.99
C ALA A 72 23.13 -6.27 19.53
N ALA A 73 24.34 -6.69 19.21
CA ALA A 73 24.98 -7.85 19.82
C ALA A 73 25.56 -7.46 21.19
N ALA A 74 25.45 -8.38 22.15
CA ALA A 74 26.03 -8.21 23.48
C ALA A 74 27.54 -8.53 23.50
N ASP A 75 28.01 -9.32 22.53
CA ASP A 75 29.39 -9.78 22.45
C ASP A 75 29.88 -9.89 20.99
N THR A 76 31.13 -10.32 20.81
CA THR A 76 31.78 -10.45 19.50
C THR A 76 31.32 -11.67 18.68
N SER A 77 30.41 -12.51 19.22
CA SER A 77 29.85 -13.67 18.49
C SER A 77 29.00 -13.24 17.27
N GLY A 78 28.52 -11.99 17.29
CA GLY A 78 27.81 -11.35 16.19
C GLY A 78 26.32 -11.67 16.12
N ASN A 79 25.74 -12.26 17.16
CA ASN A 79 24.30 -12.54 17.23
C ASN A 79 23.54 -11.38 17.89
N GLU A 80 22.35 -11.07 17.40
CA GLU A 80 21.44 -10.12 18.06
C GLU A 80 21.13 -10.52 19.51
N ASP A 81 21.19 -9.56 20.42
CA ASP A 81 20.68 -9.69 21.80
C ASP A 81 19.66 -8.57 22.07
N CYS A 82 18.38 -8.91 21.94
CA CYS A 82 17.29 -7.99 22.24
C CYS A 82 16.95 -7.90 23.73
N ALA A 83 17.51 -8.75 24.60
CA ALA A 83 17.27 -8.70 26.03
C ALA A 83 18.24 -7.75 26.75
N SER A 84 19.47 -7.64 26.22
CA SER A 84 20.49 -6.77 26.79
C SER A 84 20.26 -5.28 26.46
N ALA A 85 20.16 -4.45 27.49
CA ALA A 85 20.12 -3.00 27.36
C ALA A 85 21.52 -2.39 27.07
N THR A 86 22.59 -3.12 27.42
CA THR A 86 23.98 -2.68 27.28
C THR A 86 24.63 -3.13 25.97
N ALA A 87 23.98 -4.02 25.22
CA ALA A 87 24.41 -4.43 23.89
C ALA A 87 24.70 -3.19 23.01
N ALA A 88 25.86 -3.20 22.36
CA ALA A 88 26.38 -2.07 21.60
C ALA A 88 27.19 -2.51 20.38
N LEU A 89 27.34 -3.81 20.11
CA LEU A 89 28.11 -4.31 18.98
C LEU A 89 27.19 -4.56 17.78
N LEU A 90 27.73 -4.48 16.56
CA LEU A 90 27.00 -4.85 15.37
C LEU A 90 26.74 -6.36 15.35
N PRO A 91 25.48 -6.82 15.16
CA PRO A 91 25.15 -8.24 15.03
C PRO A 91 25.52 -8.77 13.64
N TRP A 92 26.81 -8.74 13.33
CA TRP A 92 27.36 -9.02 12.00
C TRP A 92 26.95 -10.40 11.47
N ARG A 93 26.84 -11.41 12.33
CA ARG A 93 26.43 -12.77 11.92
C ARG A 93 24.97 -12.81 11.55
N THR A 94 24.11 -12.15 12.34
CA THR A 94 22.68 -12.05 12.02
C THR A 94 22.43 -11.25 10.73
N LEU A 95 23.28 -10.27 10.46
CA LEU A 95 23.28 -9.49 9.22
C LEU A 95 23.90 -10.22 8.01
N GLY A 96 24.48 -11.41 8.21
CA GLY A 96 25.17 -12.15 7.15
C GLY A 96 26.50 -11.53 6.69
N LEU A 97 27.09 -10.65 7.51
CA LEU A 97 28.37 -10.01 7.26
C LEU A 97 29.54 -10.88 7.74
N GLY A 98 30.77 -10.48 7.40
CA GLY A 98 31.99 -11.13 7.89
C GLY A 98 32.36 -10.74 9.33
N SER A 99 33.22 -11.51 9.99
CA SER A 99 33.69 -11.22 11.35
C SER A 99 34.46 -9.90 11.47
N ARG A 100 34.98 -9.36 10.37
CA ARG A 100 35.63 -8.03 10.30
C ARG A 100 34.74 -6.89 10.81
N PHE A 101 33.42 -7.09 10.82
CA PHE A 101 32.45 -6.12 11.31
C PHE A 101 32.16 -6.23 12.81
N GLY A 102 32.67 -7.26 13.49
CA GLY A 102 32.36 -7.52 14.90
C GLY A 102 32.95 -6.51 15.88
N ALA A 103 33.86 -5.65 15.42
CA ALA A 103 34.39 -4.55 16.21
C ALA A 103 33.57 -3.26 16.07
N LEU A 104 32.57 -3.19 15.17
CA LEU A 104 31.76 -1.98 14.99
C LEU A 104 30.74 -1.84 16.12
N HIS A 105 30.57 -0.62 16.59
CA HIS A 105 29.49 -0.26 17.49
C HIS A 105 28.21 0.00 16.70
N TYR A 106 27.08 -0.41 17.27
CA TYR A 106 25.76 -0.28 16.70
C TYR A 106 24.74 0.11 17.78
N GLY A 107 23.90 1.07 17.44
CA GLY A 107 22.76 1.48 18.25
C GLY A 107 21.49 1.50 17.41
N VAL A 108 20.37 1.13 18.01
CA VAL A 108 19.04 1.16 17.40
C VAL A 108 18.04 1.81 18.34
N ASN A 109 17.08 2.55 17.79
CA ASN A 109 16.01 3.12 18.60
C ASN A 109 15.10 2.03 19.17
N ARG A 110 15.19 1.82 20.49
CA ARG A 110 14.32 0.90 21.24
C ARG A 110 13.44 1.58 22.27
N GLY A 111 13.51 2.91 22.35
CA GLY A 111 12.72 3.69 23.28
C GLY A 111 11.75 4.64 22.59
N GLY A 112 11.08 5.45 23.40
CA GLY A 112 9.86 6.15 23.00
C GLY A 112 8.66 5.21 23.00
N ALA A 113 7.57 5.60 23.66
CA ALA A 113 6.38 4.77 23.79
C ALA A 113 5.80 4.41 22.40
N GLY A 114 5.86 3.12 22.04
CA GLY A 114 5.39 2.61 20.76
C GLY A 114 6.27 2.94 19.54
N LEU A 115 7.53 3.34 19.77
CA LEU A 115 8.49 3.72 18.70
C LEU A 115 9.73 2.79 18.63
N ASP A 116 9.73 1.66 19.33
CA ASP A 116 10.79 0.65 19.23
C ASP A 116 10.84 0.10 17.79
N LEU A 117 11.94 0.39 17.09
CA LEU A 117 12.16 -0.05 15.71
C LEU A 117 12.79 -1.44 15.62
N ALA A 118 13.32 -1.97 16.73
CA ALA A 118 13.92 -3.29 16.81
C ALA A 118 12.93 -4.37 17.28
N ALA A 119 11.76 -3.97 17.80
CA ALA A 119 10.64 -4.87 18.07
C ALA A 119 9.75 -5.06 16.84
N LEU A 120 9.00 -6.16 16.81
CA LEU A 120 7.91 -6.31 15.84
C LEU A 120 6.80 -5.30 16.17
N PRO A 121 6.31 -4.55 15.17
CA PRO A 121 5.27 -3.56 15.38
C PRO A 121 3.91 -4.22 15.65
N PRO A 122 2.97 -3.52 16.31
CA PRO A 122 1.59 -3.98 16.36
C PRO A 122 0.94 -3.89 14.97
N ALA A 123 0.01 -4.80 14.67
CA ALA A 123 -0.78 -4.74 13.45
C ALA A 123 -1.62 -3.46 13.42
N SER A 124 -1.52 -2.71 12.32
CA SER A 124 -2.04 -1.35 12.21
C SER A 124 -2.36 -0.93 10.78
N VAL A 125 -1.83 -1.63 9.78
CA VAL A 125 -2.17 -1.50 8.37
C VAL A 125 -2.99 -2.72 7.98
N ALA A 126 -4.11 -2.50 7.30
CA ALA A 126 -4.99 -3.57 6.86
C ALA A 126 -5.51 -3.28 5.44
N PRO A 127 -5.63 -4.29 4.57
CA PRO A 127 -6.07 -4.12 3.18
C PRO A 127 -7.52 -3.63 3.07
N ASP A 128 -8.35 -3.88 4.07
CA ASP A 128 -9.73 -3.41 4.17
C ASP A 128 -9.88 -2.08 4.95
N LEU A 129 -8.76 -1.44 5.30
CA LEU A 129 -8.73 -0.23 6.12
C LEU A 129 -9.42 -0.39 7.49
N ASN A 130 -9.58 -1.62 7.99
CA ASN A 130 -10.38 -1.96 9.17
C ASN A 130 -11.85 -1.50 9.06
N ILE A 131 -12.38 -1.39 7.85
CA ILE A 131 -13.78 -1.02 7.62
C ILE A 131 -14.67 -2.22 7.92
N ASP A 132 -15.78 -1.97 8.60
CA ASP A 132 -16.83 -2.97 8.74
C ASP A 132 -17.69 -3.00 7.47
N PHE A 133 -17.61 -4.11 6.72
CA PHE A 133 -18.46 -4.34 5.55
C PHE A 133 -19.82 -4.92 5.96
N SER A 134 -20.45 -4.27 6.94
CA SER A 134 -21.77 -4.59 7.46
C SER A 134 -22.77 -3.47 7.09
N PRO A 135 -23.95 -3.82 6.55
CA PRO A 135 -24.42 -5.17 6.26
C PRO A 135 -23.61 -5.82 5.13
N ALA A 136 -23.62 -7.15 5.12
CA ALA A 136 -23.06 -7.94 4.02
C ALA A 136 -23.63 -7.44 2.69
N ILE A 137 -22.85 -7.60 1.62
CA ILE A 137 -23.25 -7.15 0.29
C ILE A 137 -24.64 -7.69 0.00
N PRO A 138 -25.63 -6.82 -0.23
CA PRO A 138 -26.98 -7.27 -0.52
C PRO A 138 -26.90 -8.11 -1.79
N VAL A 139 -27.33 -9.36 -1.71
CA VAL A 139 -27.72 -10.11 -2.89
C VAL A 139 -29.22 -10.09 -2.82
N LEU A 140 -29.91 -9.49 -3.80
CA LEU A 140 -31.34 -9.69 -3.91
C LEU A 140 -31.60 -11.20 -3.86
N ALA A 141 -32.28 -11.67 -2.81
CA ALA A 141 -32.50 -13.09 -2.51
C ALA A 141 -33.29 -13.85 -3.60
N LEU A 142 -33.62 -13.16 -4.69
CA LEU A 142 -34.30 -13.64 -5.89
C LEU A 142 -33.37 -13.96 -7.06
N SER A 143 -32.05 -13.81 -6.93
CA SER A 143 -31.11 -14.14 -8.02
C SER A 143 -30.94 -15.67 -8.16
N THR A 144 -31.77 -16.32 -8.97
CA THR A 144 -31.47 -17.65 -9.53
C THR A 144 -30.30 -17.61 -10.53
N ASP A 145 -29.71 -16.44 -10.76
CA ASP A 145 -28.60 -16.27 -11.67
C ASP A 145 -27.29 -16.77 -11.04
N ALA A 146 -26.78 -17.87 -11.58
CA ALA A 146 -25.53 -18.47 -11.15
C ALA A 146 -24.34 -17.51 -11.29
N SER A 147 -24.34 -16.58 -12.25
CA SER A 147 -23.24 -15.64 -12.47
C SER A 147 -23.15 -14.59 -11.36
N VAL A 148 -24.28 -13.98 -10.98
CA VAL A 148 -24.35 -13.01 -9.88
C VAL A 148 -23.99 -13.67 -8.57
N ASN A 149 -24.52 -14.88 -8.30
CA ASN A 149 -24.23 -15.61 -7.07
C ASN A 149 -22.74 -15.97 -6.96
N THR A 150 -22.11 -16.37 -8.07
CA THR A 150 -20.67 -16.65 -8.13
C THR A 150 -19.85 -15.39 -7.86
N ALA A 151 -20.20 -14.26 -8.48
CA ALA A 151 -19.50 -13.00 -8.28
C ALA A 151 -19.66 -12.49 -6.84
N ALA A 152 -20.86 -12.58 -6.25
CA ALA A 152 -21.10 -12.21 -4.85
C ALA A 152 -20.31 -13.08 -3.86
N ALA A 153 -20.25 -14.39 -4.12
CA ALA A 153 -19.44 -15.31 -3.33
C ALA A 153 -17.94 -14.96 -3.41
N ALA A 154 -17.44 -14.59 -4.58
CA ALA A 154 -16.06 -14.16 -4.77
C ALA A 154 -15.73 -12.88 -3.97
N VAL A 155 -16.63 -11.90 -3.95
CA VAL A 155 -16.43 -10.70 -3.12
C VAL A 155 -16.44 -11.05 -1.64
N THR A 156 -17.35 -11.91 -1.19
CA THR A 156 -17.43 -12.35 0.22
C THR A 156 -16.14 -13.05 0.65
N ALA A 157 -15.58 -13.91 -0.22
CA ALA A 157 -14.29 -14.54 0.01
C ALA A 157 -13.15 -13.52 0.07
N ALA A 158 -13.14 -12.50 -0.80
CA ALA A 158 -12.13 -11.45 -0.81
C ALA A 158 -12.19 -10.57 0.46
N ILE A 159 -13.38 -10.18 0.92
CA ILE A 159 -13.58 -9.45 2.18
C ILE A 159 -13.07 -10.31 3.35
N THR A 160 -13.41 -11.59 3.38
CA THR A 160 -12.95 -12.51 4.44
C THR A 160 -11.43 -12.64 4.43
N ALA A 161 -10.83 -12.79 3.26
CA ALA A 161 -9.37 -12.84 3.10
C ALA A 161 -8.71 -11.56 3.63
N ALA A 162 -9.26 -10.39 3.30
CA ALA A 162 -8.78 -9.10 3.81
C ALA A 162 -8.93 -8.97 5.33
N GLY A 163 -10.08 -9.37 5.89
CA GLY A 163 -10.31 -9.38 7.33
C GLY A 163 -9.33 -10.27 8.09
N ASN A 164 -8.96 -11.43 7.54
CA ASN A 164 -7.95 -12.33 8.10
C ASN A 164 -6.54 -11.71 8.13
N ARG A 165 -6.29 -10.65 7.35
CA ARG A 165 -5.02 -9.91 7.36
C ARG A 165 -4.92 -8.89 8.50
N ARG A 166 -6.01 -8.46 9.13
CA ARG A 166 -6.00 -7.41 10.18
C ARG A 166 -5.07 -7.70 11.37
N ALA A 167 -4.87 -8.97 11.70
CA ALA A 167 -3.99 -9.39 12.80
C ALA A 167 -2.57 -9.75 12.34
N GLN A 168 -2.30 -9.72 11.04
CA GLN A 168 -0.99 -10.05 10.47
C GLN A 168 -0.07 -8.85 10.57
N VAL A 169 1.17 -9.09 10.97
CA VAL A 169 2.19 -8.04 11.05
C VAL A 169 3.14 -8.18 9.87
N ASN A 170 3.36 -7.10 9.16
CA ASN A 170 4.34 -7.04 8.08
C ASN A 170 5.10 -5.70 8.10
N GLY A 171 5.99 -5.49 7.12
CA GLY A 171 6.83 -4.30 7.12
C GLY A 171 6.10 -2.98 6.81
N LEU A 172 4.84 -3.00 6.37
CA LEU A 172 3.99 -1.80 6.30
C LEU A 172 3.65 -1.28 7.70
N ASP A 173 3.38 -2.18 8.64
CA ASP A 173 3.17 -1.81 10.06
C ASP A 173 4.43 -1.16 10.64
N TRP A 174 5.60 -1.72 10.30
CA TRP A 174 6.88 -1.16 10.72
C TRP A 174 7.11 0.21 10.09
N CYS A 175 6.78 0.38 8.81
CA CYS A 175 6.79 1.68 8.15
C CYS A 175 5.85 2.69 8.83
N ARG A 176 4.71 2.24 9.39
CA ARG A 176 3.82 3.12 10.16
C ARG A 176 4.48 3.57 11.47
N VAL A 177 5.17 2.68 12.19
CA VAL A 177 5.94 3.05 13.39
C VAL A 177 7.07 4.02 13.05
N LEU A 178 7.87 3.71 12.02
CA LEU A 178 8.98 4.56 11.59
C LEU A 178 8.50 5.97 11.18
N ARG A 179 7.38 6.07 10.45
CA ARG A 179 6.81 7.38 10.09
C ARG A 179 6.25 8.15 11.28
N ARG A 180 5.69 7.47 12.29
CA ARG A 180 5.29 8.13 13.56
C ARG A 180 6.51 8.68 14.28
N TYR A 181 7.61 7.94 14.31
CA TYR A 181 8.85 8.43 14.88
C TYR A 181 9.39 9.63 14.08
N ALA A 182 9.39 9.55 12.75
CA ALA A 182 9.81 10.68 11.90
C ALA A 182 8.95 11.94 12.10
N ALA A 183 7.65 11.78 12.36
CA ALA A 183 6.74 12.89 12.63
C ALA A 183 6.89 13.47 14.04
N ASN A 184 7.33 12.68 15.01
CA ASN A 184 7.58 13.12 16.39
C ASN A 184 8.96 12.63 16.88
N PRO A 185 10.05 13.23 16.37
CA PRO A 185 11.40 12.72 16.61
C PRO A 185 11.96 13.13 17.98
N ALA A 186 11.28 14.02 18.71
CA ALA A 186 11.67 14.52 20.03
C ALA A 186 11.04 13.73 21.21
N VAL A 187 10.43 12.58 20.96
CA VAL A 187 9.84 11.74 22.02
C VAL A 187 10.92 11.30 23.01
N ALA A 188 10.62 11.47 24.31
CA ALA A 188 11.52 11.08 25.39
C ALA A 188 11.86 9.59 25.34
N GLY A 189 13.11 9.26 25.65
CA GLY A 189 13.62 7.89 25.65
C GLY A 189 14.01 7.35 24.27
N THR A 190 13.83 8.13 23.19
CA THR A 190 14.36 7.74 21.87
C THR A 190 15.89 7.81 21.85
N LEU A 191 16.51 7.02 20.96
CA LEU A 191 17.94 7.04 20.75
C LEU A 191 18.36 8.36 20.08
N GLN A 192 19.40 8.97 20.63
CA GLN A 192 19.94 10.24 20.19
C GLN A 192 21.45 10.08 19.97
N ALA A 193 21.99 10.72 18.94
CA ALA A 193 23.43 10.83 18.70
C ALA A 193 23.87 12.29 18.87
N GLY A 194 24.93 12.53 19.64
CA GLY A 194 25.42 13.86 19.94
C GLY A 194 25.74 14.07 21.42
N ASN A 195 25.46 15.27 21.92
CA ASN A 195 25.76 15.71 23.28
C ASN A 195 24.65 16.63 23.81
N PRO A 196 24.71 17.08 25.09
CA PRO A 196 23.65 17.90 25.68
C PRO A 196 23.37 19.24 24.98
N GLY A 197 24.34 19.79 24.25
CA GLY A 197 24.20 21.06 23.52
C GLY A 197 23.77 20.90 22.06
N ALA A 198 24.01 19.73 21.46
CA ALA A 198 23.66 19.42 20.08
C ALA A 198 23.47 17.91 19.90
N SER A 199 22.24 17.48 19.57
CA SER A 199 21.91 16.09 19.35
C SER A 199 20.88 15.92 18.25
N MET A 200 20.86 14.74 17.63
CA MET A 200 19.84 14.36 16.66
C MET A 200 19.23 12.98 16.97
N PRO A 201 17.92 12.81 16.70
CA PRO A 201 17.24 11.53 16.85
C PRO A 201 17.61 10.60 15.71
N VAL A 202 17.93 9.36 16.05
CA VAL A 202 18.45 8.38 15.10
C VAL A 202 17.62 7.11 15.16
N ALA A 203 17.27 6.58 13.99
CA ALA A 203 16.69 5.24 13.88
C ALA A 203 17.74 4.17 14.22
N PHE A 204 18.94 4.34 13.68
CA PHE A 204 20.13 3.58 14.08
C PHE A 204 21.41 4.38 13.84
N VAL A 205 22.50 3.91 14.45
CA VAL A 205 23.85 4.46 14.32
C VAL A 205 24.86 3.32 14.25
N LEU A 206 25.89 3.52 13.43
CA LEU A 206 27.05 2.65 13.24
C LEU A 206 28.30 3.48 13.57
N VAL A 207 29.23 2.91 14.32
CA VAL A 207 30.50 3.57 14.65
C VAL A 207 31.67 2.64 14.41
N HIS A 208 32.69 3.18 13.73
CA HIS A 208 33.98 2.56 13.58
C HIS A 208 34.97 3.17 14.58
N PRO A 209 35.79 2.36 15.28
CA PRO A 209 36.75 2.80 16.30
C PRO A 209 38.02 3.45 15.72
N GLY A 210 37.88 4.19 14.61
CA GLY A 210 39.02 4.84 13.96
C GLY A 210 40.16 3.90 13.50
N LEU A 211 41.36 4.48 13.36
CA LEU A 211 42.59 3.81 12.93
C LEU A 211 43.31 3.13 14.11
N ASN A 212 43.15 3.66 15.32
CA ASN A 212 43.73 3.10 16.54
C ASN A 212 42.96 1.89 17.09
N ASN A 213 41.76 1.59 16.54
CA ASN A 213 40.82 0.55 17.01
C ASN A 213 40.36 0.73 18.46
N VAL A 214 40.27 1.97 18.91
CA VAL A 214 39.77 2.36 20.21
C VAL A 214 38.56 3.26 19.99
N PHE A 215 37.50 3.05 20.76
CA PHE A 215 36.38 3.99 20.76
C PHE A 215 36.69 5.14 21.71
N GLU A 216 36.41 6.36 21.28
CA GLU A 216 36.59 7.57 22.08
C GLU A 216 35.29 8.34 22.28
N GLY A 217 35.36 9.41 23.08
CA GLY A 217 34.22 10.28 23.33
C GLY A 217 33.03 9.53 23.93
N SER A 218 31.86 9.76 23.36
CA SER A 218 30.61 9.09 23.76
C SER A 218 30.46 7.70 23.16
N ASN A 219 31.31 7.29 22.22
CA ASN A 219 31.22 5.98 21.58
C ASN A 219 31.86 4.85 22.40
N VAL A 220 32.55 5.17 23.50
CA VAL A 220 33.11 4.19 24.44
C VAL A 220 32.05 3.21 24.95
N PRO A 221 32.42 1.97 25.32
CA PRO A 221 31.48 1.03 25.94
C PRO A 221 30.82 1.64 27.18
N GLY A 222 29.48 1.63 27.21
CA GLY A 222 28.68 2.26 28.28
C GLY A 222 28.39 3.75 28.09
N GLY A 223 29.03 4.39 27.11
CA GLY A 223 28.85 5.81 26.80
C GLY A 223 29.54 6.76 27.79
N ALA A 224 29.54 8.04 27.46
CA ALA A 224 30.09 9.11 28.29
C ALA A 224 29.05 10.22 28.52
N GLY A 225 28.92 10.68 29.76
CA GLY A 225 28.02 11.79 30.11
C GLY A 225 26.52 11.52 29.86
N GLY A 226 26.09 10.25 29.87
CA GLY A 226 24.72 9.84 29.55
C GLY A 226 24.43 9.65 28.06
N TRP A 227 25.43 9.84 27.20
CA TRP A 227 25.35 9.68 25.75
C TRP A 227 26.10 8.44 25.29
N ARG A 228 25.48 7.64 24.43
CA ARG A 228 26.07 6.39 23.91
C ARG A 228 26.76 6.55 22.56
N PHE A 229 26.51 7.66 21.85
CA PHE A 229 27.04 7.90 20.51
C PHE A 229 27.29 9.38 20.28
N ASP A 230 28.44 9.70 19.70
CA ASP A 230 28.80 11.05 19.29
C ASP A 230 28.01 11.51 18.05
N PHE A 231 27.97 12.83 17.84
CA PHE A 231 27.32 13.42 16.67
C PHE A 231 28.00 12.95 15.38
N PRO A 232 27.26 12.48 14.35
CA PRO A 232 27.82 12.13 13.05
C PRO A 232 28.59 13.30 12.44
N GLY A 233 29.84 13.08 12.08
CA GLY A 233 30.70 14.12 11.53
C GLY A 233 31.37 15.02 12.56
N ARG A 234 31.42 14.60 13.84
CA ARG A 234 32.30 15.23 14.85
C ARG A 234 33.73 15.40 14.26
N PRO A 235 34.31 16.61 14.33
CA PRO A 235 35.65 16.85 13.82
C PRO A 235 36.66 15.91 14.48
N GLN A 236 37.56 15.37 13.67
CA GLN A 236 38.64 14.51 14.13
C GLN A 236 39.63 15.34 14.95
N ALA A 237 40.18 14.76 16.00
CA ALA A 237 41.14 15.37 16.89
C ALA A 237 42.26 14.38 17.21
N ALA A 238 43.32 14.84 17.89
CA ALA A 238 44.43 13.96 18.28
C ALA A 238 44.01 12.82 19.22
N ASP A 239 42.86 12.99 19.89
CA ASP A 239 42.23 12.08 20.85
C ASP A 239 40.87 11.55 20.38
N PHE A 240 40.53 11.73 19.09
CA PHE A 240 39.26 11.28 18.52
C PHE A 240 39.40 11.01 17.02
N ASP A 241 39.47 9.72 16.67
CA ASP A 241 39.48 9.26 15.27
C ASP A 241 38.31 8.34 14.91
N ASP A 242 37.34 8.21 15.82
CA ASP A 242 36.07 7.55 15.57
C ASP A 242 35.32 8.14 14.37
N ILE A 243 34.70 7.26 13.59
CA ILE A 243 33.83 7.63 12.48
C ILE A 243 32.45 7.03 12.71
N SER A 244 31.46 7.89 12.89
CA SER A 244 30.07 7.50 13.05
C SER A 244 29.23 7.83 11.81
N LEU A 245 28.33 6.92 11.50
CA LEU A 245 27.25 7.06 10.52
C LEU A 245 25.95 6.86 11.27
N ALA A 246 25.06 7.85 11.25
CA ALA A 246 23.72 7.70 11.81
C ALA A 246 22.65 7.99 10.76
N VAL A 247 21.56 7.24 10.85
CA VAL A 247 20.41 7.39 9.97
C VAL A 247 19.22 7.82 10.82
N GLY A 248 18.68 9.00 10.52
CA GLY A 248 17.47 9.53 11.17
C GLY A 248 16.21 8.78 10.73
N PRO A 249 15.12 8.84 11.50
CA PRO A 249 13.87 8.14 11.15
C PRO A 249 13.25 8.61 9.83
N ALA A 250 13.36 9.90 9.49
CA ALA A 250 12.90 10.43 8.21
C ALA A 250 13.75 9.94 7.03
N ASP A 251 15.08 9.92 7.18
CA ASP A 251 16.00 9.42 6.15
C ASP A 251 15.76 7.93 5.87
N LEU A 252 15.67 7.12 6.93
CA LEU A 252 15.34 5.70 6.79
C LEU A 252 13.97 5.50 6.13
N SER A 253 12.98 6.32 6.48
CA SER A 253 11.63 6.22 5.89
C SER A 253 11.65 6.50 4.38
N ALA A 254 12.48 7.45 3.95
CA ALA A 254 12.67 7.79 2.54
C ALA A 254 13.41 6.68 1.78
N ARG A 255 14.51 6.16 2.33
CA ARG A 255 15.30 5.06 1.73
C ARG A 255 14.50 3.79 1.56
N ILE A 256 13.73 3.43 2.59
CA ILE A 256 12.84 2.26 2.52
C ILE A 256 11.66 2.57 1.58
N GLY A 257 11.25 3.82 1.37
CA GLY A 257 10.09 4.14 0.53
C GLY A 257 8.76 3.91 1.23
N CYS A 258 8.73 4.08 2.57
CA CYS A 258 7.54 3.83 3.38
C CYS A 258 6.32 4.67 2.96
N ALA A 259 6.54 5.93 2.53
CA ALA A 259 5.45 6.80 2.09
C ALA A 259 4.73 6.25 0.85
N ALA A 260 5.49 5.80 -0.16
CA ALA A 260 4.93 5.25 -1.39
C ALA A 260 4.18 3.94 -1.13
N ARG A 261 4.76 3.03 -0.33
CA ARG A 261 4.12 1.74 -0.01
C ARG A 261 2.84 1.88 0.80
N LEU A 262 2.87 2.72 1.85
CA LEU A 262 1.67 3.02 2.63
C LEU A 262 0.62 3.78 1.80
N GLY A 263 1.05 4.67 0.92
CA GLY A 263 0.16 5.37 -0.01
C GLY A 263 -0.53 4.42 -0.99
N GLY A 264 0.22 3.47 -1.58
CA GLY A 264 -0.33 2.44 -2.45
C GLY A 264 -1.33 1.53 -1.74
N MET A 265 -1.01 1.10 -0.51
CA MET A 265 -1.95 0.35 0.34
C MET A 265 -3.23 1.13 0.65
N GLN A 266 -3.09 2.40 1.05
CA GLN A 266 -4.24 3.25 1.33
C GLN A 266 -5.11 3.42 0.09
N ALA A 267 -4.51 3.67 -1.08
CA ALA A 267 -5.24 3.82 -2.33
C ALA A 267 -5.98 2.54 -2.72
N ALA A 268 -5.35 1.37 -2.57
CA ALA A 268 -5.97 0.08 -2.84
C ALA A 268 -7.18 -0.18 -1.92
N GLY A 269 -7.02 0.07 -0.61
CA GLY A 269 -8.11 -0.06 0.35
C GLY A 269 -9.28 0.91 0.09
N GLN A 270 -8.98 2.16 -0.28
CA GLN A 270 -10.01 3.15 -0.66
C GLN A 270 -10.74 2.76 -1.96
N GLY A 271 -10.02 2.18 -2.92
CA GLY A 271 -10.62 1.64 -4.14
C GLY A 271 -11.61 0.50 -3.83
N ALA A 272 -11.25 -0.41 -2.92
CA ALA A 272 -12.13 -1.47 -2.47
C ALA A 272 -13.36 -0.94 -1.73
N TYR A 273 -13.19 0.07 -0.87
CA TYR A 273 -14.32 0.72 -0.19
C TYR A 273 -15.27 1.44 -1.16
N THR A 274 -14.72 2.12 -2.18
CA THR A 274 -15.53 2.77 -3.23
C THR A 274 -16.34 1.73 -4.01
N ALA A 275 -15.76 0.56 -4.29
CA ALA A 275 -16.46 -0.53 -4.96
C ALA A 275 -17.58 -1.12 -4.08
N TYR A 276 -17.38 -1.20 -2.76
CA TYR A 276 -18.42 -1.58 -1.80
C TYR A 276 -19.60 -0.60 -1.80
N ASP A 277 -19.33 0.71 -1.78
CA ASP A 277 -20.38 1.73 -1.78
C ASP A 277 -21.20 1.68 -3.09
N ASN A 278 -20.50 1.59 -4.23
CA ASN A 278 -21.14 1.39 -5.53
C ASN A 278 -22.00 0.11 -5.56
N ALA A 279 -21.52 -1.00 -4.98
CA ALA A 279 -22.27 -2.24 -4.93
C ALA A 279 -23.60 -2.06 -4.20
N ARG A 280 -23.63 -1.31 -3.10
CA ARG A 280 -24.86 -1.02 -2.36
C ARG A 280 -25.82 -0.16 -3.18
N VAL A 281 -25.34 0.91 -3.81
CA VAL A 281 -26.17 1.78 -4.65
C VAL A 281 -26.79 1.01 -5.81
N VAL A 282 -26.02 0.14 -6.46
CA VAL A 282 -26.51 -0.65 -7.60
C VAL A 282 -27.51 -1.70 -7.16
N GLN A 283 -27.37 -2.29 -5.97
CA GLN A 283 -28.36 -3.21 -5.43
C GLN A 283 -29.71 -2.54 -5.18
N GLU A 284 -29.71 -1.31 -4.64
CA GLU A 284 -30.95 -0.53 -4.51
C GLU A 284 -31.56 -0.20 -5.88
N TYR A 285 -30.74 0.17 -6.86
CA TYR A 285 -31.23 0.40 -8.21
C TYR A 285 -31.79 -0.88 -8.86
N TRP A 286 -31.19 -2.04 -8.59
CA TRP A 286 -31.67 -3.32 -9.09
C TRP A 286 -33.01 -3.71 -8.45
N SER A 287 -33.20 -3.44 -7.16
CA SER A 287 -34.48 -3.68 -6.47
C SER A 287 -35.63 -2.90 -7.12
N LEU A 288 -35.39 -1.63 -7.49
CA LEU A 288 -36.34 -0.79 -8.23
C LEU A 288 -36.67 -1.37 -9.61
N ARG A 289 -35.69 -1.95 -10.31
CA ARG A 289 -35.92 -2.58 -11.62
C ARG A 289 -36.73 -3.85 -11.53
N VAL A 290 -36.54 -4.64 -10.48
CA VAL A 290 -37.40 -5.81 -10.21
C VAL A 290 -38.83 -5.35 -9.92
N PHE A 291 -38.99 -4.29 -9.12
CA PHE A 291 -40.30 -3.68 -8.88
C PHE A 291 -40.97 -3.16 -10.17
N ASP A 292 -40.22 -2.50 -11.06
CA ASP A 292 -40.72 -2.06 -12.38
C ASP A 292 -41.25 -3.23 -13.23
N ILE A 293 -40.58 -4.40 -13.16
CA ILE A 293 -41.03 -5.61 -13.86
C ILE A 293 -42.34 -6.13 -13.25
N ASP A 294 -42.43 -6.19 -11.93
CA ASP A 294 -43.66 -6.65 -11.25
C ASP A 294 -44.84 -5.73 -11.58
N GLN A 295 -44.62 -4.41 -11.57
CA GLN A 295 -45.62 -3.43 -11.99
C GLN A 295 -46.02 -3.61 -13.47
N ALA A 296 -45.05 -3.81 -14.37
CA ALA A 296 -45.35 -4.04 -15.79
C ALA A 296 -46.11 -5.36 -16.01
N ARG A 297 -45.83 -6.43 -15.25
CA ARG A 297 -46.60 -7.67 -15.27
C ARG A 297 -48.04 -7.45 -14.83
N SER A 298 -48.26 -6.68 -13.76
CA SER A 298 -49.61 -6.31 -13.33
C SER A 298 -50.34 -5.47 -14.40
N ALA A 299 -49.64 -4.58 -15.11
CA ALA A 299 -50.22 -3.81 -16.20
C ALA A 299 -50.63 -4.70 -17.39
N VAL A 300 -49.81 -5.67 -17.78
CA VAL A 300 -50.17 -6.67 -18.82
C VAL A 300 -51.40 -7.46 -18.41
N ALA A 301 -51.44 -7.99 -17.18
CA ALA A 301 -52.60 -8.74 -16.68
C ALA A 301 -53.88 -7.88 -16.64
N GLY A 302 -53.75 -6.59 -16.28
CA GLY A 302 -54.83 -5.62 -16.37
C GLY A 302 -55.30 -5.39 -17.80
N ALA A 303 -54.38 -5.21 -18.74
CA ALA A 303 -54.70 -5.03 -20.16
C ALA A 303 -55.34 -6.30 -20.78
N GLU A 304 -54.90 -7.50 -20.41
CA GLU A 304 -55.52 -8.76 -20.82
C GLU A 304 -56.97 -8.86 -20.35
N SER A 305 -57.23 -8.50 -19.09
CA SER A 305 -58.60 -8.45 -18.58
C SER A 305 -59.43 -7.35 -19.23
N GLY A 306 -58.84 -6.21 -19.59
CA GLY A 306 -59.46 -5.15 -20.39
C GLY A 306 -59.86 -5.60 -21.79
N VAL A 307 -58.98 -6.32 -22.51
CA VAL A 307 -59.29 -6.93 -23.81
C VAL A 307 -60.44 -7.94 -23.68
N ALA A 308 -60.44 -8.78 -22.65
CA ALA A 308 -61.51 -9.73 -22.40
C ALA A 308 -62.85 -9.02 -22.11
N LEU A 309 -62.84 -7.95 -21.32
CA LEU A 309 -64.05 -7.16 -21.03
C LEU A 309 -64.56 -6.45 -22.29
N ALA A 310 -63.68 -5.85 -23.09
CA ALA A 310 -64.03 -5.20 -24.35
C ALA A 310 -64.60 -6.20 -25.36
N ALA A 311 -64.06 -7.42 -25.43
CA ALA A 311 -64.58 -8.49 -26.27
C ALA A 311 -65.98 -8.96 -25.81
N VAL A 312 -66.20 -9.05 -24.50
CA VAL A 312 -67.53 -9.34 -23.93
C VAL A 312 -68.51 -8.20 -24.26
N ASN A 313 -68.11 -6.94 -24.14
CA ASN A 313 -68.93 -5.78 -24.53
C ASN A 313 -69.29 -5.80 -26.02
N LEU A 314 -68.34 -6.13 -26.90
CA LEU A 314 -68.59 -6.30 -28.33
C LEU A 314 -69.58 -7.45 -28.59
N ALA A 315 -69.42 -8.59 -27.92
CA ALA A 315 -70.33 -9.73 -28.05
C ALA A 315 -71.76 -9.37 -27.56
N LEU A 316 -71.87 -8.60 -26.48
CA LEU A 316 -73.15 -8.09 -25.98
C LEU A 316 -73.77 -7.05 -26.93
N ALA A 317 -72.96 -6.17 -27.53
CA ALA A 317 -73.41 -5.21 -28.55
C ALA A 317 -73.92 -5.92 -29.81
N VAL A 318 -73.25 -6.99 -30.26
CA VAL A 318 -73.69 -7.83 -31.38
C VAL A 318 -74.95 -8.62 -31.01
N GLY A 319 -75.02 -9.18 -29.79
CA GLY A 319 -76.19 -9.92 -29.30
C GLY A 319 -77.44 -9.04 -29.15
N SER A 320 -77.28 -7.81 -28.68
CA SER A 320 -78.36 -6.82 -28.59
C SER A 320 -78.81 -6.31 -29.97
N ALA A 321 -77.90 -6.21 -30.95
CA ALA A 321 -78.27 -5.96 -32.35
C ALA A 321 -79.09 -7.12 -32.95
N ALA A 322 -78.72 -8.38 -32.66
CA ALA A 322 -79.47 -9.55 -33.09
C ALA A 322 -80.87 -9.64 -32.44
N LEU A 323 -80.98 -9.27 -31.16
CA LEU A 323 -82.26 -9.17 -30.45
C LEU A 323 -83.16 -8.03 -30.99
N ALA A 324 -82.56 -6.91 -31.41
CA ALA A 324 -83.29 -5.81 -32.05
C ALA A 324 -83.83 -6.19 -33.45
N ILE A 325 -83.10 -7.04 -34.20
CA ILE A 325 -83.58 -7.60 -35.48
C ILE A 325 -84.72 -8.61 -35.24
N ALA A 326 -84.64 -9.40 -34.16
CA ALA A 326 -85.68 -10.36 -33.79
C ALA A 326 -86.99 -9.67 -33.35
N SER A 327 -86.92 -8.53 -32.63
CA SER A 327 -88.13 -7.80 -32.21
C SER A 327 -88.79 -6.99 -33.34
N ALA A 328 -88.03 -6.55 -34.34
CA ALA A 328 -88.55 -5.89 -35.54
C ALA A 328 -89.38 -6.82 -36.45
N SER A 329 -89.22 -8.14 -36.31
CA SER A 329 -89.95 -9.14 -37.10
C SER A 329 -91.40 -9.36 -36.63
N ASN A 330 -91.75 -8.86 -35.44
CA ASN A 330 -93.04 -9.11 -34.78
C ASN A 330 -93.92 -7.86 -34.59
N THR A 331 -93.55 -6.70 -35.13
CA THR A 331 -94.30 -5.45 -34.93
C THR A 331 -94.52 -4.67 -36.22
N GLU A 332 -95.75 -4.69 -36.73
CA GLU A 332 -96.25 -3.69 -37.69
C GLU A 332 -96.45 -2.36 -36.95
N GLY A 333 -95.46 -1.46 -37.04
CA GLY A 333 -95.62 -0.04 -36.72
C GLY A 333 -94.76 0.49 -35.58
N VAL A 334 -93.79 1.36 -35.94
CA VAL A 334 -93.02 2.30 -35.09
C VAL A 334 -91.92 1.59 -34.25
N THR A 335 -90.60 1.71 -34.51
CA THR A 335 -89.76 2.91 -34.69
C THR A 335 -88.47 2.58 -35.47
N ILE A 336 -88.10 3.48 -36.37
CA ILE A 336 -86.83 3.52 -37.13
C ILE A 336 -85.60 3.85 -36.23
N PHE A 337 -85.79 3.98 -34.91
CA PHE A 337 -84.75 4.41 -33.96
C PHE A 337 -83.95 3.26 -33.29
N GLY A 338 -84.41 2.01 -33.34
CA GLY A 338 -83.71 0.87 -32.70
C GLY A 338 -82.52 0.31 -33.48
N ILE A 339 -82.56 0.37 -34.81
CA ILE A 339 -81.52 -0.23 -35.69
C ILE A 339 -80.31 0.71 -35.85
N ALA A 340 -80.53 2.03 -35.80
CA ALA A 340 -79.45 3.02 -35.87
C ALA A 340 -78.58 3.06 -34.61
N LEU A 341 -79.15 2.83 -33.42
CA LEU A 341 -78.39 2.79 -32.14
C LEU A 341 -77.60 1.47 -31.96
N ALA A 342 -78.12 0.35 -32.46
CA ALA A 342 -77.43 -0.94 -32.38
C ALA A 342 -76.20 -1.00 -33.33
N ALA A 343 -76.31 -0.43 -34.54
CA ALA A 343 -75.17 -0.30 -35.45
C ALA A 343 -74.08 0.64 -34.92
N ALA A 344 -74.47 1.72 -34.22
CA ALA A 344 -73.51 2.61 -33.56
C ALA A 344 -72.74 1.89 -32.44
N ASN A 345 -73.41 1.10 -31.60
CA ASN A 345 -72.77 0.35 -30.50
C ASN A 345 -71.81 -0.75 -30.97
N VAL A 346 -72.06 -1.39 -32.13
CA VAL A 346 -71.15 -2.39 -32.71
C VAL A 346 -69.88 -1.74 -33.28
N ILE A 347 -70.01 -0.55 -33.90
CA ILE A 347 -68.86 0.20 -34.40
C ILE A 347 -68.01 0.74 -33.25
N THR A 348 -68.63 1.31 -32.20
CA THR A 348 -67.89 1.81 -31.03
C THR A 348 -67.25 0.69 -30.22
N ALA A 349 -67.92 -0.44 -30.01
CA ALA A 349 -67.34 -1.59 -29.31
C ALA A 349 -66.22 -2.28 -30.12
N GLY A 350 -66.28 -2.25 -31.46
CA GLY A 350 -65.18 -2.73 -32.31
C GLY A 350 -63.93 -1.85 -32.20
N ILE A 351 -64.11 -0.54 -32.03
CA ILE A 351 -63.04 0.41 -31.75
C ILE A 351 -62.47 0.18 -30.33
N GLU A 352 -63.32 -0.10 -29.33
CA GLU A 352 -62.87 -0.41 -27.95
C GLU A 352 -62.02 -1.68 -27.88
N VAL A 353 -62.39 -2.75 -28.58
CA VAL A 353 -61.56 -3.97 -28.65
C VAL A 353 -60.21 -3.67 -29.34
N THR A 354 -60.22 -2.83 -30.37
CA THR A 354 -58.99 -2.45 -31.09
C THR A 354 -58.07 -1.59 -30.21
N LEU A 355 -58.62 -0.62 -29.48
CA LEU A 355 -57.88 0.21 -28.53
C LEU A 355 -57.32 -0.65 -27.38
N ALA A 356 -58.12 -1.54 -26.79
CA ALA A 356 -57.67 -2.44 -25.73
C ALA A 356 -56.56 -3.39 -26.22
N ALA A 357 -56.63 -3.85 -27.48
CA ALA A 357 -55.57 -4.66 -28.09
C ALA A 357 -54.27 -3.86 -28.29
N VAL A 358 -54.36 -2.58 -28.68
CA VAL A 358 -53.19 -1.68 -28.75
C VAL A 358 -52.58 -1.45 -27.36
N ASP A 359 -53.41 -1.23 -26.33
CA ASP A 359 -52.95 -1.07 -24.94
C ASP A 359 -52.24 -2.33 -24.42
N LEU A 360 -52.73 -3.52 -24.79
CA LEU A 360 -52.06 -4.79 -24.45
C LEU A 360 -50.69 -4.92 -25.12
N VAL A 361 -50.58 -4.58 -26.41
CA VAL A 361 -49.29 -4.59 -27.12
C VAL A 361 -48.30 -3.60 -26.49
N GLN A 362 -48.74 -2.38 -26.18
CA GLN A 362 -47.89 -1.38 -25.50
C GLN A 362 -47.45 -1.86 -24.11
N ALA A 363 -48.34 -2.51 -23.34
CA ALA A 363 -48.00 -3.09 -22.05
C ALA A 363 -46.98 -4.24 -22.17
N GLN A 364 -47.11 -5.09 -23.21
CA GLN A 364 -46.15 -6.15 -23.50
C GLN A 364 -44.78 -5.60 -23.91
N GLU A 365 -44.74 -4.56 -24.76
CA GLU A 365 -43.50 -3.87 -25.14
C GLU A 365 -42.81 -3.24 -23.92
N ALA A 366 -43.58 -2.58 -23.05
CA ALA A 366 -43.07 -1.99 -21.81
C ALA A 366 -42.49 -3.06 -20.86
N LEU A 367 -43.15 -4.21 -20.74
CA LEU A 367 -42.64 -5.34 -19.96
C LEU A 367 -41.32 -5.88 -20.54
N GLN A 368 -41.24 -6.08 -21.86
CA GLN A 368 -40.00 -6.51 -22.51
C GLN A 368 -38.86 -5.49 -22.33
N ALA A 369 -39.16 -4.19 -22.41
CA ALA A 369 -38.19 -3.14 -22.14
C ALA A 369 -37.69 -3.16 -20.68
N SER A 370 -38.58 -3.39 -19.71
CA SER A 370 -38.21 -3.53 -18.29
C SER A 370 -37.34 -4.76 -18.04
N ILE A 371 -37.66 -5.90 -18.67
CA ILE A 371 -36.84 -7.13 -18.61
C ILE A 371 -35.45 -6.89 -19.21
N ALA A 372 -35.36 -6.26 -20.38
CA ALA A 372 -34.08 -5.96 -21.02
C ALA A 372 -33.22 -5.01 -20.17
N LYS A 373 -33.83 -4.02 -19.52
CA LYS A 373 -33.14 -3.12 -18.58
C LYS A 373 -32.62 -3.86 -17.34
N GLU A 374 -33.40 -4.78 -16.78
CA GLU A 374 -32.95 -5.59 -15.65
C GLU A 374 -31.79 -6.51 -16.02
N ALA A 375 -31.84 -7.16 -17.20
CA ALA A 375 -30.73 -7.98 -17.69
C ALA A 375 -29.42 -7.17 -17.84
N ALA A 376 -29.52 -5.92 -18.32
CA ALA A 376 -28.37 -5.03 -18.41
C ALA A 376 -27.82 -4.63 -17.02
N VAL A 377 -28.70 -4.37 -16.05
CA VAL A 377 -28.29 -4.09 -14.65
C VAL A 377 -27.59 -5.30 -14.05
N ARG A 378 -28.09 -6.50 -14.31
CA ARG A 378 -27.47 -7.73 -13.84
C ARG A 378 -26.05 -7.91 -14.34
N ALA A 379 -25.82 -7.69 -15.64
CA ALA A 379 -24.48 -7.73 -16.22
C ALA A 379 -23.54 -6.70 -15.57
N TYR A 380 -24.06 -5.50 -15.30
CA TYR A 380 -23.31 -4.45 -14.60
C TYR A 380 -22.98 -4.82 -13.14
N VAL A 381 -23.91 -5.46 -12.41
CA VAL A 381 -23.66 -5.97 -11.05
C VAL A 381 -22.52 -6.98 -11.04
N VAL A 382 -22.49 -7.93 -11.99
CA VAL A 382 -21.41 -8.91 -12.11
C VAL A 382 -20.06 -8.21 -12.30
N GLN A 383 -19.98 -7.28 -13.26
CA GLN A 383 -18.76 -6.51 -13.52
C GLN A 383 -18.29 -5.72 -12.30
N LEU A 384 -19.22 -5.12 -11.56
CA LEU A 384 -18.92 -4.37 -10.34
C LEU A 384 -18.37 -5.28 -9.23
N TYR A 385 -18.95 -6.45 -9.04
CA TYR A 385 -18.48 -7.45 -8.07
C TYR A 385 -17.11 -8.02 -8.45
N GLU A 386 -16.86 -8.26 -9.73
CA GLU A 386 -15.54 -8.66 -10.22
C GLU A 386 -14.49 -7.57 -9.96
N THR A 387 -14.84 -6.31 -10.26
CA THR A 387 -13.96 -5.16 -10.01
C THR A 387 -13.65 -5.00 -8.51
N PHE A 388 -14.67 -5.16 -7.65
CA PHE A 388 -14.48 -5.14 -6.20
C PHE A 388 -13.57 -6.28 -5.74
N THR A 389 -13.83 -7.50 -6.20
CA THR A 389 -12.99 -8.67 -5.88
C THR A 389 -11.53 -8.42 -6.27
N GLN A 390 -11.28 -7.90 -7.48
CA GLN A 390 -9.94 -7.57 -7.95
C GLN A 390 -9.27 -6.49 -7.10
N ALA A 391 -9.99 -5.41 -6.76
CA ALA A 391 -9.47 -4.34 -5.93
C ALA A 391 -9.07 -4.85 -4.53
N MET A 392 -9.91 -5.69 -3.91
CA MET A 392 -9.62 -6.26 -2.60
C MET A 392 -8.45 -7.25 -2.65
N ASN A 393 -8.40 -8.12 -3.66
CA ASN A 393 -7.28 -9.02 -3.86
C ASN A 393 -5.97 -8.26 -4.09
N ALA A 394 -6.00 -7.16 -4.84
CA ALA A 394 -4.83 -6.30 -5.03
C ALA A 394 -4.36 -5.68 -3.70
N ALA A 395 -5.28 -5.21 -2.85
CA ALA A 395 -4.96 -4.70 -1.52
C ALA A 395 -4.33 -5.80 -0.63
N VAL A 396 -4.90 -7.01 -0.63
CA VAL A 396 -4.35 -8.17 0.09
C VAL A 396 -2.96 -8.55 -0.41
N LEU A 397 -2.73 -8.51 -1.73
CA LEU A 397 -1.41 -8.80 -2.32
C LEU A 397 -0.36 -7.76 -1.93
N LEU A 398 -0.73 -6.48 -1.91
CA LEU A 398 0.18 -5.42 -1.45
C LEU A 398 0.51 -5.58 0.05
N ASP A 399 -0.46 -5.98 0.87
CA ASP A 399 -0.24 -6.26 2.28
C ASP A 399 0.70 -7.46 2.49
N LEU A 400 0.46 -8.56 1.76
CA LEU A 400 1.33 -9.74 1.75
C LEU A 400 2.75 -9.41 1.30
N LYS A 401 2.89 -8.54 0.29
CA LYS A 401 4.18 -8.10 -0.23
C LYS A 401 4.96 -7.29 0.81
N GLY A 402 4.29 -6.47 1.61
CA GLY A 402 4.91 -5.70 2.68
C GLY A 402 6.00 -4.75 2.15
N LEU A 403 7.27 -5.03 2.49
CA LEU A 403 8.44 -4.27 2.02
C LEU A 403 9.22 -4.95 0.90
N ASN A 404 8.80 -6.16 0.49
CA ASN A 404 9.49 -6.86 -0.59
C ASN A 404 9.39 -6.02 -1.88
N PRO A 405 10.48 -5.94 -2.68
CA PRO A 405 10.53 -5.11 -3.88
C PRO A 405 9.52 -5.52 -4.96
#